data_AF-A0A7Y0SF37-F1
#
_entry.id   AF-A0A7Y0SF37-F1
#
_cell.length_a   1.000
_cell.length_b   1.000
_cell.length_c   1.000
_cell.angle_alpha   90.00
_cell.angle_beta   90.00
_cell.angle_gamma   90.00
#
_symmetry.space_group_name_H-M   'P 1'
#
loop_
_entity.id
_entity.type
_entity.pdbx_description
1 polymer ?
#
loop_
_entity_poly.entity_id
_entity_poly.type
_entity_poly.pdbx_seq_one_letter_code
_entity_poly.pdbx_strand_id
1 'polypeptide(L)' 'EEVLKQYQFNTHTAKHFFCGECGIYTHHQRRSDPREYGYNVGCLEGVNPYELGAIEVMDGVNHPSDR' A
#
# COMPACT_ATOMS: atom_id res chain seq x y z
N GLU A 1 10.92 -9.15 -9.52
CA GLU A 1 11.23 -8.64 -8.17
C GLU A 1 12.55 -7.89 -8.06
N GLU A 2 13.53 -8.09 -8.96
CA GLU A 2 14.90 -7.56 -8.78
C GLU A 2 15.00 -6.04 -8.55
N VAL A 3 14.07 -5.26 -9.09
CA VAL A 3 14.04 -3.80 -8.94
C VAL A 3 13.17 -3.30 -7.78
N LEU A 4 12.40 -4.16 -7.11
CA LEU A 4 11.57 -3.75 -5.98
C LEU A 4 12.43 -3.47 -4.75
N LYS A 5 12.10 -2.39 -4.05
CA LYS A 5 12.69 -2.01 -2.77
C LYS A 5 11.64 -2.11 -1.68
N GLN A 6 12.06 -2.57 -0.50
CA GLN A 6 11.22 -2.69 0.69
C GLN A 6 11.50 -1.53 1.65
N TYR A 7 10.43 -0.93 2.17
CA TYR A 7 10.45 0.07 3.23
C TYR A 7 9.60 -0.40 4.42
N GLN A 8 10.12 -0.22 5.63
CA GLN A 8 9.45 -0.52 6.89
C GLN A 8 9.72 0.60 7.89
N PHE A 9 8.77 0.88 8.76
CA PHE A 9 8.89 1.90 9.80
C PHE A 9 8.08 1.54 11.05
N ASN A 10 8.29 2.31 12.13
CA ASN A 10 7.60 2.17 13.42
C ASN A 10 7.66 0.72 13.97
N THR A 11 6.53 0.00 13.99
CA THR A 11 6.46 -1.41 14.47
C THR A 11 7.21 -2.41 13.58
N HIS A 12 7.64 -2.00 12.38
CA HIS A 12 8.23 -2.86 11.36
C HIS A 12 7.33 -4.03 10.89
N THR A 13 6.03 -4.03 11.23
CA THR A 13 5.09 -5.08 10.80
C THR A 13 4.68 -4.94 9.34
N ALA A 14 4.28 -3.74 8.90
CA ALA A 14 3.96 -3.50 7.50
C ALA A 14 5.22 -3.50 6.64
N LYS A 15 5.11 -4.06 5.43
CA LYS A 15 6.18 -4.08 4.43
C LYS A 15 5.70 -3.37 3.19
N HIS A 16 6.24 -2.19 2.92
CA HIS A 16 5.86 -1.36 1.77
C HIS A 16 6.84 -1.59 0.62
N PHE A 17 6.31 -1.83 -0.59
CA PHE A 17 7.11 -2.12 -1.77
C PHE A 17 6.91 -1.06 -2.85
N PHE A 18 8.03 -0.63 -3.45
CA PHE A 18 8.05 0.33 -4.54
C PHE A 18 9.14 -0.02 -5.56
N CYS A 19 9.01 0.47 -6.78
CA CYS A 19 10.02 0.29 -7.82
C CYS A 19 11.25 1.16 -7.52
N GLY A 20 12.44 0.55 -7.43
CA GLY A 20 13.70 1.24 -7.21
C GLY A 20 14.17 2.09 -8.39
N GLU A 21 13.63 1.87 -9.59
CA GLU A 21 14.00 2.62 -10.80
C GLU A 21 13.12 3.86 -11.00
N CYS A 22 11.79 3.70 -10.93
CA CYS A 22 10.84 4.78 -11.19
C CYS A 22 10.17 5.36 -9.93
N GLY A 23 10.37 4.77 -8.76
CA GLY A 23 9.80 5.24 -7.48
C GLY A 23 8.33 4.92 -7.26
N ILE A 24 7.64 4.30 -8.23
CA ILE A 24 6.21 4.00 -8.10
C ILE A 24 5.96 2.97 -6.99
N TYR A 25 5.12 3.35 -6.03
CA TYR A 25 4.59 2.45 -5.01
C TYR A 25 3.63 1.42 -5.65
N THR A 26 3.87 0.14 -5.39
CA THR A 26 3.10 -0.95 -6.01
C THR A 26 2.11 -1.56 -5.02
N HIS A 27 2.60 -2.05 -3.88
CA HIS A 27 1.79 -2.74 -2.90
C HIS A 27 2.46 -2.74 -1.51
N HIS A 28 1.71 -3.11 -0.48
CA HIS A 28 2.26 -3.37 0.84
C HIS A 28 1.54 -4.52 1.54
N GLN A 29 2.27 -5.28 2.36
CA GLN A 29 1.69 -6.17 3.35
C GLN A 29 1.18 -5.32 4.53
N ARG A 30 -0.09 -5.48 4.90
CA ARG A 30 -0.75 -4.62 5.87
C ARG A 30 -0.20 -4.84 7.29
N ARG A 31 -0.19 -3.78 8.10
CA ARG A 31 0.06 -3.87 9.55
C ARG A 31 -1.10 -4.53 10.30
N SER A 32 -2.34 -4.24 9.88
CA SER A 32 -3.56 -4.68 10.57
C SER A 32 -3.83 -6.18 10.42
N ASP A 33 -3.55 -6.74 9.25
CA ASP A 33 -3.58 -8.19 9.00
C ASP A 33 -2.41 -8.57 8.09
N PRO A 34 -1.39 -9.28 8.59
CA PRO A 34 -0.25 -9.72 7.78
C PRO A 34 -0.61 -10.70 6.66
N ARG A 35 -1.83 -11.22 6.60
CA ARG A 35 -2.29 -12.10 5.50
C ARG A 35 -2.82 -11.31 4.31
N GLU A 36 -2.99 -10.00 4.46
CA GLU A 36 -3.58 -9.13 3.44
C GLU A 36 -2.57 -8.16 2.83
N TYR A 37 -2.84 -7.77 1.59
CA TYR A 37 -2.06 -6.82 0.82
C TYR A 37 -2.93 -5.69 0.28
N GLY A 38 -2.44 -4.47 0.39
CA GLY A 38 -3.01 -3.32 -0.30
C GLY A 38 -2.24 -3.02 -1.59
N TYR A 39 -2.94 -2.90 -2.71
CA TYR A 39 -2.35 -2.61 -4.03
C TYR A 39 -2.67 -1.20 -4.49
N ASN A 40 -1.73 -0.59 -5.20
CA ASN A 40 -1.96 0.65 -5.93
C ASN A 40 -2.82 0.36 -7.16
N VAL A 41 -4.08 0.83 -7.16
CA VAL A 41 -5.02 0.63 -8.27
C VAL A 41 -4.54 1.20 -9.59
N GLY A 42 -3.69 2.24 -9.58
CA GLY A 42 -3.09 2.79 -10.79
C GLY A 42 -2.06 1.87 -11.45
N CYS A 43 -1.64 0.79 -10.79
CA CYS A 43 -0.78 -0.24 -11.36
C CYS A 43 -1.56 -1.43 -11.95
N LEU A 44 -2.89 -1.46 -11.81
CA LEU A 44 -3.72 -2.55 -12.32
C LEU A 44 -4.13 -2.29 -13.77
N GLU A 45 -3.90 -3.27 -14.63
CA GLU A 45 -4.29 -3.19 -16.03
C GLU A 45 -5.82 -3.04 -16.16
N GLY A 46 -6.26 -2.12 -17.01
CA GLY A 46 -7.68 -1.88 -17.25
C GLY A 46 -8.40 -1.11 -16.14
N VAL A 47 -7.70 -0.64 -15.10
CA VAL A 47 -8.28 0.18 -14.03
C VAL A 47 -7.90 1.64 -14.23
N ASN A 48 -8.91 2.50 -14.40
CA ASN A 48 -8.75 3.95 -14.35
C ASN A 48 -9.10 4.47 -12.95
N PRO A 49 -8.14 4.92 -12.13
CA PRO A 49 -8.41 5.40 -10.77
C PRO A 49 -9.41 6.57 -10.71
N TYR A 50 -9.50 7.36 -11.78
CA TYR A 50 -10.40 8.51 -11.87
C TYR A 50 -11.87 8.13 -12.07
N GLU A 51 -12.15 6.88 -12.43
CA GLU A 51 -13.52 6.37 -12.63
C GLU A 51 -14.13 5.73 -11.37
N LEU A 52 -13.35 5.61 -10.29
CA LEU A 52 -13.78 4.95 -9.06
C LEU A 52 -14.80 5.76 -8.23
N GLY A 53 -15.04 7.02 -8.58
CA GLY A 53 -15.97 7.90 -7.88
C GLY A 53 -15.45 8.34 -6.50
N ALA A 54 -16.37 8.54 -5.55
CA ALA A 54 -16.02 8.94 -4.19
C ALA A 54 -15.56 7.72 -3.38
N ILE A 55 -14.30 7.74 -2.93
CA ILE A 55 -13.71 6.71 -2.08
C ILE A 55 -13.53 7.27 -0.66
N GLU A 56 -13.87 6.48 0.34
CA GLU A 56 -13.64 6.84 1.73
C GLU A 56 -12.14 6.99 2.03
N VAL A 57 -11.80 8.06 2.75
CA VAL A 57 -10.43 8.34 3.16
C VAL A 57 -10.29 8.01 4.64
N MET A 58 -9.32 7.17 4.98
CA MET A 58 -8.96 6.87 6.36
C MET A 58 -8.35 8.11 7.04
N ASP A 59 -8.67 8.33 8.32
CA ASP A 59 -8.22 9.53 9.06
C ASP A 59 -6.70 9.61 9.29
N GLY A 60 -5.99 8.48 9.14
CA GLY A 60 -4.55 8.37 9.36
C GLY A 60 -4.11 8.49 10.83
N VAL A 61 -5.05 8.63 11.76
CA VAL A 61 -4.81 8.82 13.20
C VAL A 61 -5.14 7.55 13.98
N ASN A 62 -6.25 6.89 13.66
CA ASN A 62 -6.74 5.74 14.43
C ASN A 62 -6.48 4.42 13.67
N HIS A 63 -5.39 3.72 14.01
CA HIS A 63 -5.13 2.41 13.42
C HIS A 63 -5.88 1.29 14.19
N PRO A 64 -6.50 0.30 13.51
CA PRO A 64 -7.25 -0.78 14.17
C PRO A 64 -6.46 -1.57 15.20
N SER A 65 -5.16 -1.77 14.97
CA SER A 65 -4.25 -2.50 15.87
C SER A 65 -3.64 -1.65 17.01
N ASP A 66 -4.04 -0.39 17.17
CA ASP A 66 -3.60 0.46 18.30
C ASP A 66 -4.58 0.42 19.48
N ARG A 67 -5.62 -0.41 19.39
CA ARG A 67 -6.65 -0.62 20.41
C ARG A 67 -6.49 -1.96 21.11
#